data_AF-A0A6C0H3S5-F1
#
_entry.id   AF-A0A6C0H3S5-F1
#
_cell.length_a   1.000
_cell.length_b   1.000
_cell.length_c   1.000
_cell.angle_alpha   90.00
_cell.angle_beta   90.00
_cell.angle_gamma   90.00
#
_symmetry.space_group_name_H-M   'P 1'
#
loop_
_entity.id
_entity.type
_entity.pdbx_description
1 polymer ?
#
loop_
_entity_poly.entity_id
_entity_poly.type
_entity_poly.pdbx_seq_one_letter_code
_entity_poly.pdbx_strand_id
1 'polypeptide(L)'
;MTKYNIERFDGIINVKNNTLPMIYIKPDLDLLEFFKNNKNVVSCQIDGTQTIYDGKIITGIVNTNNHSRPNFFEETGLCTVSLWSDWHGYPKYGSKGTVVFSGLK
;
A
#
# COMPACT_ATOMS: atom_id res chain seq x y z
N MET A 1 -7.10 4.11 -15.58
CA MET A 1 -6.81 3.95 -14.14
C MET A 1 -5.45 4.57 -13.86
N THR A 2 -5.35 5.43 -12.85
CA THR A 2 -4.11 6.13 -12.50
C THR A 2 -3.13 5.16 -11.82
N LYS A 3 -1.85 5.22 -12.19
CA LYS A 3 -0.76 4.47 -11.56
C LYS A 3 -0.01 5.36 -10.59
N TYR A 4 0.28 4.84 -9.40
CA TYR A 4 1.06 5.53 -8.38
C TYR A 4 2.39 4.81 -8.15
N ASN A 5 3.47 5.57 -7.95
CA ASN A 5 4.76 5.00 -7.58
C ASN A 5 4.73 4.48 -6.15
N ILE A 6 5.36 3.33 -5.92
CA ILE A 6 5.62 2.84 -4.57
C ILE A 6 6.87 3.54 -4.05
N GLU A 7 6.72 4.37 -3.03
CA GLU A 7 7.81 5.14 -2.44
C GLU A 7 8.66 4.28 -1.49
N ARG A 8 8.05 3.27 -0.88
CA ARG A 8 8.70 2.31 0.01
C ARG A 8 7.88 1.04 0.12
N PHE A 9 8.56 -0.08 0.40
CA PHE A 9 7.98 -1.40 0.55
C PHE A 9 8.60 -2.03 1.82
N ASP A 10 7.78 -2.35 2.82
CA ASP A 10 8.21 -2.91 4.10
C ASP A 10 7.37 -4.12 4.49
N GLY A 11 7.88 -4.98 5.37
CA GLY A 11 7.09 -5.97 6.08
C GLY A 11 6.67 -5.44 7.45
N ILE A 12 5.39 -5.60 7.81
CA ILE A 12 4.86 -5.25 9.13
C ILE A 12 4.29 -6.47 9.84
N ILE A 13 4.46 -6.56 11.15
CA ILE A 13 3.88 -7.64 11.96
C ILE A 13 2.45 -7.24 12.34
N ASN A 14 1.47 -8.07 12.00
CA ASN A 14 0.08 -7.87 12.37
C ASN A 14 -0.22 -8.44 13.79
N VAL A 15 -1.44 -8.22 14.27
CA VAL A 15 -1.89 -8.68 15.61
C VAL A 15 -1.85 -10.20 15.80
N LYS A 16 -1.76 -10.98 14.71
CA LYS A 16 -1.64 -12.45 14.73
C LYS A 16 -0.19 -12.94 14.58
N ASN A 17 0.78 -12.04 14.72
CA ASN A 17 2.21 -12.31 14.55
C ASN A 17 2.60 -12.77 13.13
N ASN A 18 1.77 -12.49 12.12
CA ASN A 18 2.10 -12.72 10.71
C ASN A 18 2.68 -11.44 10.11
N THR A 19 3.67 -11.59 9.24
CA THR A 19 4.23 -10.44 8.51
C THR A 19 3.42 -10.18 7.25
N LEU A 20 2.86 -8.98 7.14
CA LEU A 20 2.14 -8.49 5.95
C LEU A 20 3.03 -7.49 5.19
N PRO A 21 2.98 -7.47 3.86
CA PRO A 21 3.56 -6.39 3.08
C PRO A 21 2.85 -5.06 3.34
N MET A 22 3.60 -3.97 3.35
CA MET A 22 3.09 -2.61 3.45
C MET A 22 3.80 -1.73 2.44
N ILE A 23 3.02 -1.02 1.62
CA ILE A 23 3.53 -0.07 0.63
C ILE A 23 3.26 1.36 1.09
N TYR A 24 4.15 2.27 0.72
CA TYR A 24 4.02 3.70 0.97
C TYR A 24 3.79 4.40 -0.35
N ILE A 25 2.77 5.26 -0.38
CA ILE A 25 2.37 6.00 -1.58
C ILE A 25 2.31 7.47 -1.22
N LYS A 26 2.68 8.33 -2.17
CA LYS A 26 2.39 9.76 -2.12
C LYS A 26 1.07 10.03 -2.84
N PRO A 27 -0.06 10.18 -2.13
CA PRO A 27 -1.34 10.37 -2.77
C PRO A 27 -1.53 11.82 -3.23
N ASP A 28 -2.35 12.00 -4.26
CA ASP A 28 -2.97 13.28 -4.58
C ASP A 28 -4.35 13.40 -3.88
N LEU A 29 -5.02 14.53 -4.06
CA LEU A 29 -6.33 14.78 -3.45
C LEU A 29 -7.39 13.78 -3.94
N ASP A 30 -7.37 13.43 -5.22
CA ASP A 30 -8.32 12.50 -5.82
C ASP A 30 -8.16 11.10 -5.21
N LEU A 31 -6.92 10.65 -4.99
CA LEU A 31 -6.65 9.36 -4.36
C LEU A 31 -7.08 9.33 -2.89
N LEU A 32 -6.87 10.43 -2.15
CA LEU A 32 -7.33 10.55 -0.77
C LEU A 32 -8.86 10.48 -0.68
N GLU A 33 -9.57 11.20 -1.55
CA GLU A 33 -11.03 11.16 -1.61
C GLU A 33 -11.53 9.76 -2.01
N PHE A 34 -10.86 9.13 -2.98
CA PHE A 34 -11.14 7.75 -3.36
C PHE A 34 -10.98 6.78 -2.16
N PHE A 35 -9.90 6.87 -1.38
CA PHE A 35 -9.70 6.03 -0.20
C PHE A 35 -10.80 6.24 0.84
N LYS A 36 -11.18 7.49 1.10
CA LYS A 36 -12.27 7.84 2.01
C LYS A 36 -13.61 7.24 1.56
N ASN A 37 -13.93 7.36 0.28
CA ASN A 37 -15.18 6.82 -0.30
C ASN A 37 -15.25 5.28 -0.26
N ASN A 38 -14.09 4.61 -0.23
CA ASN A 38 -14.00 3.16 -0.08
C ASN A 38 -13.76 2.71 1.38
N LYS A 39 -14.00 3.59 2.36
CA LYS A 39 -13.80 3.30 3.79
C LYS A 39 -12.39 2.77 4.10
N ASN A 40 -11.39 3.26 3.39
CA ASN A 40 -9.98 2.87 3.48
C ASN A 40 -9.68 1.39 3.17
N VAL A 41 -10.56 0.69 2.45
CA VAL A 41 -10.32 -0.68 1.99
C VAL A 41 -10.44 -0.74 0.47
N VAL A 42 -9.39 -1.20 -0.20
CA VAL A 42 -9.26 -1.12 -1.67
C VAL A 42 -8.63 -2.39 -2.23
N SER A 43 -8.80 -2.61 -3.54
CA SER A 43 -8.01 -3.57 -4.29
C SER A 43 -6.75 -2.90 -4.83
N CYS A 44 -5.60 -3.55 -4.67
CA CYS A 44 -4.30 -3.07 -5.11
C CYS A 44 -3.76 -4.02 -6.19
N GLN A 45 -3.56 -3.52 -7.41
CA GLN A 45 -2.80 -4.23 -8.42
C GLN A 45 -1.37 -3.68 -8.45
N ILE A 46 -0.41 -4.53 -8.09
CA ILE A 46 1.01 -4.17 -8.02
C ILE A 46 1.71 -4.66 -9.27
N ASP A 47 2.60 -3.85 -9.82
CA ASP A 47 3.39 -4.20 -11.00
C ASP A 47 4.81 -3.62 -10.90
N GLY A 48 5.78 -4.30 -11.54
CA GLY A 48 7.14 -3.81 -11.69
C GLY A 48 8.03 -3.96 -10.45
N THR A 49 7.61 -4.71 -9.43
CA THR A 49 8.44 -5.03 -8.25
C THR A 49 9.44 -6.17 -8.53
N GLN A 50 9.23 -6.93 -9.61
CA GLN A 50 9.97 -8.16 -9.94
C GLN A 50 9.89 -9.22 -8.84
N THR A 51 8.75 -9.25 -8.15
CA THR A 51 8.43 -10.21 -7.09
C THR A 51 7.15 -10.96 -7.43
N ILE A 52 6.72 -11.84 -6.53
CA ILE A 52 5.46 -12.56 -6.67
C ILE A 52 4.21 -11.67 -6.52
N TYR A 53 4.37 -10.38 -6.19
CA TYR A 53 3.27 -9.43 -6.06
C TYR A 53 2.81 -8.89 -7.43
N ASP A 54 3.68 -8.96 -8.45
CA ASP A 54 3.39 -8.42 -9.78
C ASP A 54 2.19 -9.13 -10.42
N GLY A 55 1.27 -8.34 -11.00
CA GLY A 55 0.05 -8.80 -11.65
C GLY A 55 -1.04 -9.32 -10.71
N LYS A 56 -0.82 -9.35 -9.39
CA LYS A 56 -1.83 -9.80 -8.42
C LYS A 56 -2.72 -8.64 -7.96
N ILE A 57 -4.00 -8.95 -7.76
CA ILE A 57 -4.94 -8.07 -7.09
C ILE A 57 -4.99 -8.47 -5.61
N ILE A 58 -4.56 -7.58 -4.74
CA ILE A 58 -4.43 -7.81 -3.30
C ILE A 58 -5.29 -6.80 -2.55
N THR A 59 -6.09 -7.24 -1.59
CA THR A 59 -6.83 -6.32 -0.72
C THR A 59 -5.86 -5.50 0.13
N GLY A 60 -6.00 -4.18 0.09
CA GLY A 60 -5.19 -3.23 0.85
C GLY A 60 -6.04 -2.47 1.87
N ILE A 61 -5.47 -2.24 3.05
CA ILE A 61 -6.03 -1.37 4.08
C ILE A 61 -5.18 -0.11 4.14
N VAL A 62 -5.80 1.02 3.85
CA VAL A 62 -5.15 2.34 3.82
C VAL A 62 -5.11 2.92 5.23
N ASN A 63 -3.94 3.38 5.64
CA ASN A 63 -3.75 4.07 6.92
C ASN A 63 -3.05 5.42 6.66
N THR A 64 -3.75 6.50 6.99
CA THR A 64 -3.17 7.86 7.03
C THR A 64 -2.70 8.22 8.45
N ASN A 65 -3.29 7.58 9.46
CA ASN A 65 -2.98 7.77 10.88
C ASN A 65 -2.51 6.42 11.44
N ASN A 66 -1.20 6.17 11.41
CA ASN A 66 -0.67 4.96 12.03
C ASN A 66 -0.68 5.16 13.55
N HIS A 67 -1.32 4.30 14.34
CA HIS A 67 -1.46 4.50 15.79
C HIS A 67 -0.11 4.60 16.53
N SER A 68 0.94 3.97 15.98
CA SER A 68 2.30 4.07 16.51
C SER A 68 3.08 5.30 16.03
N ARG A 69 2.53 6.02 15.04
CA ARG A 69 3.02 7.28 14.49
C ARG A 69 1.82 8.17 14.15
N PRO A 70 1.13 8.70 15.18
CA PRO A 70 0.07 9.68 14.95
C PRO A 70 0.65 10.78 14.05
N ASN A 71 -0.12 11.21 13.05
CA ASN A 71 0.27 12.25 12.08
C ASN A 71 1.36 11.86 11.06
N PHE A 72 1.67 10.56 10.87
CA PHE A 72 2.63 10.13 9.84
C PHE A 72 2.36 10.73 8.46
N PHE A 73 1.09 10.79 8.03
CA PHE A 73 0.70 11.44 6.78
C PHE A 73 0.95 12.94 6.79
N GLU A 74 0.64 13.65 7.88
CA GLU A 74 0.86 15.11 7.99
C GLU A 74 2.36 15.45 7.96
N GLU A 75 3.20 14.61 8.55
CA GLU A 75 4.66 14.81 8.60
C GLU A 75 5.35 14.49 7.27
N THR A 76 4.90 13.45 6.55
CA THR A 76 5.63 12.91 5.39
C THR A 76 4.92 13.10 4.05
N GLY A 77 3.63 13.38 4.07
CA GLY A 77 2.77 13.33 2.89
C GLY A 77 2.59 11.91 2.31
N LEU A 78 2.96 10.86 3.05
CA LEU A 78 2.84 9.47 2.61
C LEU A 78 1.71 8.75 3.33
N CYS A 79 0.87 8.06 2.58
CA CYS A 79 -0.08 7.09 3.13
C CYS A 79 0.52 5.69 3.10
N THR A 80 0.21 4.86 4.09
CA THR A 80 0.58 3.45 4.07
C THR A 80 -0.60 2.59 3.65
N VAL A 81 -0.31 1.51 2.92
CA VAL A 81 -1.30 0.51 2.54
C VAL A 81 -0.78 -0.86 2.94
N SER A 82 -1.43 -1.48 3.92
CA SER A 82 -1.13 -2.84 4.37
C SER A 82 -1.83 -3.83 3.46
N LEU A 83 -1.08 -4.72 2.84
CA LEU A 83 -1.56 -5.67 1.84
C LEU A 83 -1.91 -7.00 2.53
N TRP A 84 -3.12 -7.50 2.30
CA TRP A 84 -3.60 -8.78 2.81
C TRP A 84 -3.01 -9.96 2.02
N SER A 85 -1.71 -10.15 2.18
CA SER A 85 -0.90 -11.18 1.54
C SER A 85 0.26 -11.56 2.47
N ASP A 86 0.89 -12.71 2.21
CA ASP A 86 2.09 -13.10 2.95
C ASP A 86 3.30 -12.25 2.54
N TRP A 87 4.21 -12.01 3.48
CA TRP A 87 5.47 -11.35 3.21
C TRP A 87 6.48 -12.31 2.54
N HIS A 88 6.98 -11.92 1.37
CA HIS A 88 7.92 -12.67 0.55
C HIS A 88 9.23 -11.90 0.29
N GLY A 89 9.53 -10.93 1.15
CA GLY A 89 10.71 -10.09 1.03
C GLY A 89 10.49 -8.84 0.19
N TYR A 90 11.58 -8.08 0.06
CA TYR A 90 11.59 -6.80 -0.63
C TYR A 90 11.58 -6.96 -2.16
N PRO A 91 11.11 -5.94 -2.90
CA PRO A 91 11.36 -5.83 -4.32
C PRO A 91 12.84 -5.98 -4.67
N LYS A 92 13.14 -6.56 -5.85
CA LYS A 92 14.53 -6.71 -6.30
C LYS A 92 15.17 -5.34 -6.51
N TYR A 93 16.49 -5.28 -6.28
CA TYR A 93 17.27 -4.04 -6.27
C TYR A 93 16.92 -3.09 -7.44
N GLY A 94 16.49 -1.88 -7.10
CA GLY A 94 16.30 -0.77 -8.05
C GLY A 94 14.86 -0.47 -8.47
N SER A 95 13.90 -1.39 -8.29
CA SER A 95 12.50 -1.13 -8.65
C SER A 95 11.56 -1.34 -7.48
N LYS A 96 10.95 -0.26 -7.00
CA LYS A 96 9.90 -0.32 -5.97
C LYS A 96 8.53 -0.70 -6.55
N GLY A 97 8.36 -0.58 -7.87
CA GLY A 97 7.13 -0.87 -8.59
C GLY A 97 6.10 0.27 -8.56
N THR A 98 4.93 -0.03 -9.11
CA THR A 98 3.76 0.85 -9.13
C THR A 98 2.54 0.11 -8.62
N VAL A 99 1.53 0.85 -8.21
CA VAL A 99 0.23 0.31 -7.81
C VAL A 99 -0.91 1.03 -8.51
N VAL A 100 -1.93 0.26 -8.86
CA VAL A 100 -3.25 0.76 -9.28
C VAL A 100 -4.26 0.39 -8.21
N PHE A 101 -5.08 1.36 -7.81
CA PHE A 101 -6.15 1.16 -6.84
C PHE A 101 -7.52 1.06 -7.52
N SER A 102 -8.36 0.15 -7.03
CA SER A 102 -9.77 0.06 -7.41
C SER A 102 -10.64 -0.29 -6.20
N GLY A 103 -11.95 0.03 -6.26
CA GLY A 103 -12.88 -0.33 -5.20
C GLY A 103 -13.01 -1.84 -5.03
N LEU A 104 -13.39 -2.29 -3.83
CA LEU A 104 -13.84 -3.66 -3.63
C LEU A 104 -15.17 -3.85 -4.37
N LYS A 105 -15.26 -4.89 -5.21
CA LYS A 105 -16.51 -5.30 -5.85
C LYS A 105 -17.42 -6.03 -4.86
#